data_AF-A0A454C9T1-F1
#
_entry.id   AF-A0A454C9T1-F1
#
_cell.length_a   1.000
_cell.length_b   1.000
_cell.length_c   1.000
_cell.angle_alpha   90.00
_cell.angle_beta   90.00
_cell.angle_gamma   90.00
#
_symmetry.space_group_name_H-M   'P 1'
#
loop_
_entity.id
_entity.type
_entity.pdbx_description
1 polymer ?
#
loop_
_entity_poly.entity_id
_entity_poly.type
_entity_poly.pdbx_seq_one_letter_code
_entity_poly.pdbx_strand_id
1 'polypeptide(L)'
;MNQVEFYNHLISIGTNKKVASDHVSKLKRLENSICNCDMDEEYEKDKCATLLSLLVKNSGEEELKKVLIAPLPIGTYAMNTFRYSIKKYIEFRDLNHRR
;
A
#
# COMPACT_ATOMS: atom_id res chain seq x y z
N MET A 1 2.52 2.72 -8.94
CA MET A 1 1.22 3.36 -8.57
C MET A 1 1.01 4.76 -9.16
N ASN A 2 -0.24 5.15 -9.45
CA ASN A 2 -0.63 6.52 -9.81
C ASN A 2 -0.65 7.48 -8.60
N GLN A 3 0.54 7.95 -8.22
CA GLN A 3 0.77 8.74 -7.00
C GLN A 3 0.02 10.07 -6.97
N VAL A 4 -0.02 10.77 -8.11
CA VAL A 4 -0.58 12.12 -8.21
C VAL A 4 -2.10 12.07 -8.06
N GLU A 5 -2.76 11.15 -8.76
CA GLU A 5 -4.21 10.99 -8.64
C GLU A 5 -4.62 10.49 -7.27
N PHE A 6 -3.89 9.54 -6.70
CA PHE A 6 -4.19 9.06 -5.35
C PHE A 6 -4.06 10.18 -4.31
N TYR A 7 -2.98 10.96 -4.38
CA TYR A 7 -2.82 12.13 -3.51
C TYR A 7 -3.98 13.10 -3.68
N ASN A 8 -4.31 13.49 -4.91
CA ASN A 8 -5.39 14.44 -5.20
C ASN A 8 -6.76 13.91 -4.73
N HIS A 9 -7.00 12.60 -4.85
CA HIS A 9 -8.20 11.96 -4.32
C HIS A 9 -8.27 12.06 -2.79
N LEU A 10 -7.18 11.76 -2.08
CA LEU A 10 -7.16 11.89 -0.63
C LEU A 10 -7.46 13.33 -0.19
N ILE A 11 -6.91 14.33 -0.88
CA ILE A 11 -7.21 15.74 -0.63
C ILE A 11 -8.68 16.07 -0.89
N SER A 12 -9.25 15.56 -1.99
CA SER A 12 -10.64 15.89 -2.37
C SER A 12 -11.68 15.33 -1.39
N ILE A 13 -11.38 14.21 -0.73
CA ILE A 13 -12.21 13.64 0.34
C ILE A 13 -11.93 14.24 1.73
N GLY A 14 -11.13 15.30 1.82
CA GLY A 14 -10.87 16.05 3.05
C GLY A 14 -9.70 15.54 3.90
N THR A 15 -8.85 14.65 3.38
CA THR A 15 -7.65 14.20 4.10
C THR A 15 -6.63 15.35 4.18
N ASN A 16 -6.05 15.56 5.37
CA ASN A 16 -4.99 16.56 5.55
C ASN A 16 -3.79 16.26 4.64
N LYS A 17 -3.22 17.30 4.01
CA LYS A 17 -2.05 17.20 3.12
C LYS A 17 -0.90 16.36 3.70
N LYS A 18 -0.59 16.52 4.99
CA LYS A 18 0.48 15.74 5.65
C LYS A 18 0.14 14.24 5.68
N VAL A 19 -1.11 13.91 5.99
CA VAL A 19 -1.59 12.52 6.06
C VAL A 19 -1.67 11.91 4.65
N ALA A 20 -2.12 12.68 3.65
CA ALA A 20 -2.13 12.24 2.26
C ALA A 20 -0.71 11.93 1.75
N SER A 21 0.26 12.82 2.02
CA SER A 21 1.67 12.59 1.67
C SER A 21 2.27 11.38 2.39
N ASP A 22 1.87 11.14 3.64
CA ASP A 22 2.29 9.97 4.42
C ASP A 22 1.74 8.67 3.83
N HIS A 23 0.48 8.63 3.41
CA HIS A 23 -0.08 7.49 2.66
C HIS A 23 0.70 7.20 1.38
N VAL A 24 0.96 8.23 0.58
CA VAL A 24 1.73 8.08 -0.68
C VAL A 24 3.14 7.57 -0.40
N SER A 25 3.81 8.13 0.61
CA SER A 25 5.17 7.73 1.00
C SER A 25 5.23 6.28 1.48
N LYS A 26 4.22 5.80 2.21
CA LYS A 26 4.15 4.41 2.66
C LYS A 26 4.01 3.43 1.49
N LEU A 27 3.15 3.75 0.53
CA LEU A 27 2.97 2.90 -0.65
C LEU A 27 4.23 2.87 -1.52
N LYS A 28 4.86 4.03 -1.77
CA LYS A 28 6.19 4.10 -2.44
C LYS A 28 7.23 3.23 -1.74
N ARG A 29 7.25 3.29 -0.41
CA ARG A 29 8.18 2.49 0.37
C ARG A 29 7.91 1.00 0.20
N LEU A 30 6.66 0.56 0.10
CA LEU A 30 6.33 -0.84 -0.20
C LEU A 30 6.84 -1.24 -1.59
N GLU A 31 6.52 -0.45 -2.63
CA GLU A 31 6.98 -0.72 -4.02
C GLU A 31 8.50 -0.85 -4.09
N ASN A 32 9.22 0.01 -3.37
CA ASN A 32 10.68 -0.02 -3.34
C ASN A 32 11.29 -1.09 -2.42
N SER A 33 10.50 -1.71 -1.54
CA SER A 33 11.03 -2.67 -0.56
C SER A 33 10.71 -4.12 -0.90
N ILE A 34 9.69 -4.38 -1.72
CA ILE A 34 9.27 -5.72 -2.12
C ILE A 34 9.64 -5.92 -3.60
N CYS A 35 10.28 -7.04 -3.91
CA CYS A 35 10.67 -7.39 -5.27
C CYS A 35 9.44 -7.43 -6.20
N ASN A 36 9.53 -6.76 -7.36
CA ASN A 36 8.48 -6.70 -8.38
C ASN A 36 7.10 -6.32 -7.82
N CYS A 37 7.06 -5.34 -6.91
CA CYS A 37 5.83 -4.83 -6.33
C CYS A 37 5.47 -3.48 -6.94
N ASP A 38 4.49 -3.44 -7.84
CA ASP A 38 3.81 -2.22 -8.24
C ASP A 38 2.36 -2.27 -7.72
N MET A 39 1.90 -1.22 -7.06
CA MET A 39 0.55 -1.22 -6.47
C MET A 39 -0.57 -1.26 -7.52
N ASP A 40 -0.32 -0.77 -8.74
CA ASP A 40 -1.31 -0.82 -9.81
C ASP A 40 -1.48 -2.24 -10.31
N GLU A 41 -0.37 -2.95 -10.52
CA GLU A 41 -0.35 -4.36 -10.90
C GLU A 41 -0.95 -5.24 -9.80
N GLU A 42 -0.57 -5.04 -8.53
CA GLU A 42 -1.12 -5.81 -7.40
C GLU A 42 -2.62 -5.56 -7.20
N TYR A 43 -3.13 -4.36 -7.53
CA TYR A 43 -4.57 -4.12 -7.53
C TYR A 43 -5.28 -4.89 -8.65
N GLU A 44 -4.76 -4.86 -9.88
CA GLU A 44 -5.39 -5.55 -11.02
C GLU A 44 -5.33 -7.08 -10.87
N LYS A 45 -4.29 -7.59 -10.22
CA LYS A 45 -4.09 -9.02 -9.97
C LYS A 45 -5.15 -9.60 -9.02
N ASP A 46 -5.32 -9.01 -7.84
CA ASP A 46 -6.21 -9.57 -6.81
C ASP A 46 -6.73 -8.52 -5.80
N LYS A 47 -6.81 -7.25 -6.20
CA LYS A 47 -7.13 -6.12 -5.32
C LYS A 47 -6.20 -6.04 -4.11
N CYS A 48 -4.92 -6.33 -4.32
CA CYS A 48 -3.87 -6.37 -3.31
C CYS A 48 -4.15 -7.36 -2.16
N ALA A 49 -4.98 -8.39 -2.36
CA ALA A 49 -5.32 -9.36 -1.31
C ALA A 49 -4.09 -10.15 -0.85
N THR A 50 -3.25 -10.61 -1.79
CA THR A 50 -1.98 -11.26 -1.50
C THR A 50 -1.02 -10.31 -0.78
N LEU A 51 -0.89 -9.08 -1.27
CA LEU A 51 -0.04 -8.08 -0.61
C LEU A 51 -0.51 -7.77 0.83
N LEU A 52 -1.82 -7.66 1.05
CA LEU A 52 -2.39 -7.42 2.38
C LEU A 52 -2.16 -8.58 3.34
N SER A 53 -2.14 -9.83 2.85
CA SER A 53 -1.89 -11.03 3.66
C SER A 53 -0.41 -11.15 4.05
N LEU A 54 0.52 -10.78 3.16
CA LEU A 54 1.96 -10.71 3.43
C LEU A 54 2.30 -9.75 4.57
N LEU A 55 1.54 -8.66 4.72
CA LEU A 55 1.76 -7.66 5.77
C LEU A 55 1.07 -8.01 7.10
N VAL A 56 0.38 -9.16 7.19
CA VAL A 56 -0.21 -9.62 8.46
C VAL A 56 0.91 -10.09 9.38
N LYS A 57 0.94 -9.50 10.58
CA LYS A 57 1.89 -9.85 11.64
C LYS A 57 1.84 -11.35 11.95
N ASN A 58 3.01 -11.95 12.19
CA ASN A 58 3.24 -13.37 12.48
C ASN A 58 2.94 -14.35 11.33
N SER A 59 1.90 -14.14 10.52
CA SER A 59 1.52 -15.10 9.45
C SER A 59 2.23 -14.84 8.12
N GLY A 60 2.50 -13.57 7.80
CA GLY A 60 3.10 -13.18 6.51
C GLY A 60 4.59 -12.87 6.58
N GLU A 61 5.20 -12.86 7.78
CA GLU A 61 6.56 -12.33 7.98
C GLU A 61 7.64 -13.15 7.28
N GLU A 62 7.57 -14.47 7.35
CA GLU A 62 8.55 -15.35 6.72
C GLU A 62 8.48 -15.28 5.19
N GLU A 63 7.28 -15.21 4.61
CA GLU A 63 7.11 -15.03 3.17
C GLU A 63 7.53 -13.62 2.73
N LEU A 64 7.19 -12.59 3.51
CA LEU A 64 7.61 -11.22 3.23
C LEU A 64 9.14 -11.12 3.21
N LYS A 65 9.85 -11.69 4.19
CA LYS A 65 11.33 -11.69 4.24
C LYS A 65 11.97 -12.26 2.97
N LYS A 66 11.36 -13.26 2.33
CA LYS A 66 11.90 -13.87 1.09
C LYS A 66 11.86 -12.94 -0.11
N VAL A 67 10.92 -11.99 -0.12
CA VAL A 67 10.69 -11.09 -1.24
C VAL A 67 11.19 -9.66 -0.98
N LEU A 68 11.77 -9.39 0.19
CA LEU A 68 12.31 -8.07 0.51
C LEU A 68 13.63 -7.79 -0.21
N ILE A 69 13.70 -6.61 -0.83
CA ILE A 69 14.92 -6.04 -1.41
C ILE A 69 15.39 -4.80 -0.64
N ALA A 70 14.55 -4.24 0.25
CA ALA A 70 14.93 -3.14 1.14
C ALA A 70 14.27 -3.27 2.53
N PRO A 71 14.80 -2.57 3.57
CA PRO A 71 14.30 -2.68 4.93
C PRO A 71 12.86 -2.15 5.13
N LEU A 72 11.98 -3.05 5.55
CA LEU A 72 10.66 -2.74 6.10
C LEU A 72 10.62 -3.03 7.61
N PRO A 73 9.81 -2.30 8.39
CA PRO A 73 9.70 -2.51 9.83
C PRO A 73 8.80 -3.74 10.14
N ILE A 74 9.23 -4.93 9.70
CA ILE A 74 8.53 -6.21 9.85
C ILE A 74 8.26 -6.49 11.33
N GLY A 75 7.10 -7.08 11.64
CA GLY A 75 6.72 -7.47 13.00
C GLY A 75 6.33 -6.30 13.92
N THR A 76 6.47 -5.06 13.47
CA THR A 76 6.12 -3.87 14.25
C THR A 76 4.67 -3.42 14.01
N TYR A 77 4.14 -2.57 14.90
CA TYR A 77 2.84 -1.93 14.70
C TYR A 77 2.77 -1.08 13.42
N ALA A 78 3.92 -0.61 12.90
CA ALA A 78 3.96 0.16 11.66
C ALA A 78 3.39 -0.63 10.47
N MET A 79 3.43 -1.96 10.48
CA MET A 79 2.83 -2.81 9.44
C MET A 79 1.32 -2.56 9.27
N ASN A 80 0.61 -2.29 10.36
CA ASN A 80 -0.82 -1.94 10.29
C ASN A 80 -1.05 -0.62 9.54
N THR A 81 -0.11 0.32 9.65
CA THR A 81 -0.21 1.61 8.94
C THR A 81 0.04 1.46 7.44
N PHE A 82 0.92 0.54 7.02
CA PHE A 82 1.10 0.18 5.61
C PHE A 82 -0.17 -0.47 5.04
N ARG A 83 -0.73 -1.47 5.75
CA ARG A 83 -2.01 -2.10 5.37
C ARG A 83 -3.14 -1.08 5.25
N TYR A 84 -3.20 -0.12 6.15
CA TYR A 84 -4.19 0.95 6.09
C TYR A 84 -4.02 1.83 4.84
N SER A 85 -2.79 2.20 4.49
CA SER A 85 -2.52 2.91 3.23
C SER A 85 -2.91 2.11 1.99
N ILE A 86 -2.68 0.79 1.98
CA ILE A 86 -3.10 -0.09 0.88
C ILE A 86 -4.62 -0.09 0.75
N LYS A 87 -5.34 -0.22 1.86
CA LYS A 87 -6.82 -0.15 1.84
C LYS A 87 -7.33 1.17 1.27
N LYS A 88 -6.71 2.29 1.63
CA LYS A 88 -7.04 3.60 1.05
C LYS A 88 -6.79 3.63 -0.46
N TYR A 89 -5.74 2.97 -0.93
CA TYR A 89 -5.47 2.84 -2.36
C TYR A 89 -6.53 2.01 -3.09
N ILE A 90 -6.95 0.88 -2.50
CA ILE A 90 -8.03 0.04 -3.03
C ILE A 90 -9.33 0.84 -3.12
N GLU A 91 -9.70 1.59 -2.07
CA GLU A 91 -10.88 2.46 -2.08
C GLU A 91 -10.83 3.48 -3.23
N PHE A 92 -9.68 4.12 -3.44
CA PHE A 92 -9.45 5.03 -4.56
C PHE A 92 -9.66 4.35 -5.92
N ARG A 93 -9.09 3.15 -6.10
CA ARG A 93 -9.20 2.40 -7.36
C ARG A 93 -10.60 1.87 -7.63
N ASP A 94 -11.29 1.37 -6.62
CA ASP A 94 -12.68 0.90 -6.73
C ASP A 94 -13.62 2.05 -7.15
N LEU A 95 -13.38 3.28 -6.70
CA LEU A 95 -14.17 4.45 -7.08
C LEU A 95 -13.94 4.88 -8.54
N ASN A 96 -12.71 4.75 -9.04
CA ASN A 96 -12.37 5.12 -10.41
C ASN A 96 -12.74 4.05 -11.45
N HIS A 97 -12.79 2.78 -11.06
CA HIS A 97 -13.25 1.67 -11.93
C HIS A 97 -14.77 1.62 -12.12
N ARG A 98 -15.55 2.36 -11.32
CA ARG A 98 -17.03 2.45 -11.42
C ARG A 98 -17.51 3.62 -12.30
N ARG A 99 -16.59 4.37 -12.91
CA ARG A 99 -16.88 5.49 -13.82
C ARG A 99 -16.56 5.10 -15.25
#